data_AF-A0A4P7H3E1-F1
#
_entry.id   AF-A0A4P7H3E1-F1
#
_cell.length_a   1.000
_cell.length_b   1.000
_cell.length_c   1.000
_cell.angle_alpha   90.00
_cell.angle_beta   90.00
_cell.angle_gamma   90.00
#
_symmetry.space_group_name_H-M   'P 1'
#
loop_
_entity.id
_entity.type
_entity.pdbx_description
1 polymer ?
#
loop_
_entity_poly.entity_id
_entity_poly.type
_entity_poly.pdbx_seq_one_letter_code
_entity_poly.pdbx_strand_id
1 'polypeptide(L)'
;MHSPSELSRRQKRFGRIIKERRDELGLTQLQIGDLGGPSAPTIRKIEDGDAAISTHTLNKLDAPLRWLPGSAARTYAGGTPTADEPGPAARHTGESVVAGPDSIRFEIADLTGLLATAGRLNDAVERGQATDPQLVAAIEELNRVVSKLSARYATTMLERNGGPGRALHPLVEMAFAHLLEVPAEVSDAIELQERRYRRWLAGRSEDVDAATEAQFRARWLAANLATTASRNGGH
;
A
#
# COMPACT_ATOMS: atom_id res chain seq x y z
N MET A 1 23.72 -17.65 35.83
CA MET A 1 22.38 -17.50 36.44
C MET A 1 21.84 -16.14 36.03
N HIS A 2 20.82 -16.07 35.18
CA HIS A 2 20.21 -14.79 34.80
C HIS A 2 19.32 -14.28 35.94
N SER A 3 19.44 -12.99 36.27
CA SER A 3 18.64 -12.37 37.32
C SER A 3 17.16 -12.37 36.90
N PRO A 4 16.19 -12.64 37.80
CA PRO A 4 14.77 -12.72 37.44
C PRO A 4 14.24 -11.46 36.72
N SER A 5 14.85 -10.30 36.97
CA SER A 5 14.55 -9.04 36.28
C SER A 5 15.03 -8.98 34.81
N GLU A 6 16.05 -9.75 34.43
CA GLU A 6 16.53 -9.84 33.06
C GLU A 6 15.64 -10.75 32.22
N LEU A 7 15.15 -11.85 32.82
CA LEU A 7 14.27 -12.80 32.15
C LEU A 7 12.93 -12.16 31.76
N SER A 8 12.33 -11.42 32.70
CA SER A 8 11.10 -10.66 32.44
C SER A 8 11.30 -9.57 31.37
N ARG A 9 12.45 -8.88 31.37
CA ARG A 9 12.79 -7.90 30.32
C ARG A 9 12.93 -8.56 28.94
N ARG A 10 13.55 -9.73 28.85
CA ARG A 10 13.67 -10.50 27.60
C ARG A 10 12.31 -10.97 27.08
N GLN A 11 11.43 -11.43 27.96
CA GLN A 11 10.07 -11.86 27.61
C GLN A 11 9.25 -10.69 27.07
N LYS A 12 9.27 -9.53 27.73
CA LYS A 12 8.59 -8.31 27.25
C LYS A 12 9.13 -7.82 25.92
N ARG A 13 10.46 -7.86 25.72
CA ARG A 13 11.08 -7.55 24.43
C ARG A 13 10.60 -8.50 23.34
N PHE A 14 10.58 -9.79 23.62
CA PHE A 14 10.12 -10.80 22.66
C PHE A 14 8.66 -10.59 22.30
N GLY A 15 7.78 -10.38 23.28
CA GLY A 15 6.37 -10.10 23.05
C GLY A 15 6.13 -8.87 22.16
N ARG A 16 6.88 -7.79 22.39
CA ARG A 16 6.84 -6.59 21.52
C ARG A 16 7.24 -6.90 20.08
N ILE A 17 8.33 -7.65 19.86
CA ILE A 17 8.80 -8.01 18.51
C ILE A 17 7.77 -8.86 17.76
N ILE A 18 7.12 -9.80 18.47
CA ILE A 18 6.06 -10.63 17.89
C ILE A 18 4.86 -9.76 17.50
N LYS A 19 4.46 -8.83 18.36
CA LYS A 19 3.35 -7.90 18.10
C LYS A 19 3.65 -7.00 16.90
N GLU A 20 4.82 -6.36 16.87
CA GLU A 20 5.27 -5.51 15.76
C GLU A 20 5.24 -6.31 14.44
N ARG A 21 5.80 -7.52 14.41
CA ARG A 21 5.82 -8.37 13.21
C ARG A 21 4.42 -8.82 12.78
N ARG A 22 3.55 -9.17 13.73
CA ARG A 22 2.17 -9.56 13.44
C ARG A 22 1.40 -8.39 12.81
N ASP A 23 1.59 -7.18 13.35
CA ASP A 23 0.95 -5.96 12.84
C ASP A 23 1.49 -5.59 11.43
N GLU A 24 2.80 -5.75 11.17
CA GLU A 24 3.41 -5.60 9.84
C GLU A 24 2.78 -6.51 8.78
N LEU A 25 2.44 -7.75 9.17
CA LEU A 25 1.83 -8.73 8.30
C LEU A 25 0.30 -8.59 8.20
N GLY A 26 -0.30 -7.65 8.93
CA GLY A 26 -1.75 -7.44 8.98
C GLY A 26 -2.52 -8.63 9.58
N LEU A 27 -1.87 -9.43 10.43
CA LEU A 27 -2.45 -10.64 11.00
C LEU A 27 -3.12 -10.38 12.36
N THR A 28 -4.23 -11.04 12.60
CA THR A 28 -4.83 -11.15 13.94
C THR A 28 -4.20 -12.30 14.72
N GLN A 29 -4.32 -12.29 16.05
CA GLN A 29 -3.86 -13.39 16.90
C GLN A 29 -4.56 -14.72 16.57
N LEU A 30 -5.81 -14.67 16.09
CA LEU A 30 -6.58 -15.82 15.63
C LEU A 30 -5.97 -16.41 14.35
N GLN A 31 -5.67 -15.55 13.37
CA GLN A 31 -5.07 -15.96 12.09
C GLN A 31 -3.69 -16.60 12.26
N ILE A 32 -2.90 -16.21 13.26
CA ILE A 32 -1.64 -16.93 13.58
C ILE A 32 -1.92 -18.40 13.91
N GLY A 33 -2.97 -18.67 14.69
CA GLY A 33 -3.39 -20.03 15.02
C GLY A 33 -3.86 -20.80 13.79
N ASP A 34 -4.67 -20.17 12.94
CA ASP A 34 -5.19 -20.77 11.71
C ASP A 34 -4.07 -21.13 10.72
N LEU A 35 -2.96 -20.38 10.73
CA LEU A 35 -1.74 -20.64 9.95
C LEU A 35 -0.82 -21.72 10.57
N GLY A 36 -1.29 -22.46 11.58
CA GLY A 36 -0.53 -23.52 12.24
C GLY A 36 0.32 -23.06 13.43
N GLY A 37 0.16 -21.80 13.84
CA GLY A 37 0.82 -21.23 15.01
C GLY A 37 0.16 -21.62 16.35
N PRO A 38 0.65 -21.04 17.46
CA PRO A 38 -0.01 -21.14 18.76
C PRO A 38 -1.42 -20.53 18.76
N SER A 39 -2.30 -20.98 19.66
CA SER A 39 -3.66 -20.45 19.76
C SER A 39 -3.69 -18.97 20.17
N ALA A 40 -4.74 -18.24 19.80
CA ALA A 40 -4.86 -16.81 20.12
C ALA A 40 -4.65 -16.45 21.61
N PRO A 41 -5.19 -17.22 22.60
CA PRO A 41 -4.88 -16.97 24.01
C PRO A 41 -3.40 -17.18 24.37
N THR A 42 -2.73 -18.10 23.70
CA THR A 42 -1.29 -18.32 23.86
C THR A 42 -0.49 -17.18 23.23
N ILE A 43 -0.88 -16.68 22.05
CA ILE A 43 -0.24 -15.51 21.42
C ILE A 43 -0.38 -14.27 22.31
N ARG A 44 -1.56 -14.00 22.87
CA ARG A 44 -1.76 -12.89 23.82
C ARG A 44 -0.77 -12.96 24.99
N LYS A 45 -0.65 -14.11 25.66
CA LYS A 45 0.31 -14.29 26.77
C LYS A 45 1.78 -14.08 26.35
N ILE A 46 2.11 -14.44 25.11
CA ILE A 46 3.45 -14.23 24.54
C ILE A 46 3.70 -12.74 24.29
N GLU A 47 2.73 -12.02 23.71
CA GLU A 47 2.81 -10.58 23.46
C GLU A 47 2.89 -9.75 24.75
N ASP A 48 2.17 -10.17 25.79
CA ASP A 48 2.20 -9.54 27.12
C ASP A 48 3.53 -9.81 27.86
N GLY A 49 4.27 -10.85 27.46
CA GLY A 49 5.55 -11.24 28.07
C GLY A 49 5.41 -11.96 29.41
N ASP A 50 4.23 -12.56 29.67
CA ASP A 50 3.83 -13.05 30.99
C ASP A 50 4.12 -14.54 31.23
N ALA A 51 4.80 -15.22 30.30
CA ALA A 51 5.08 -16.65 30.44
C ALA A 51 6.42 -17.08 29.81
N ALA A 52 7.00 -18.12 30.40
CA ALA A 52 8.07 -18.88 29.76
C ALA A 52 7.49 -19.67 28.57
N ILE A 53 8.17 -19.60 27.43
CA ILE A 53 7.72 -20.21 26.18
C ILE A 53 8.56 -21.45 25.91
N SER A 54 7.92 -22.58 25.59
CA SER A 54 8.63 -23.80 25.23
C SER A 54 9.23 -23.70 23.83
N THR A 55 10.29 -24.46 23.56
CA THR A 55 10.91 -24.56 22.23
C THR A 55 9.90 -24.98 21.15
N HIS A 56 8.98 -25.88 21.49
CA HIS A 56 7.91 -26.32 20.58
C HIS A 56 6.99 -25.16 20.17
N THR A 57 6.59 -24.32 21.12
CA THR A 57 5.77 -23.14 20.84
C THR A 57 6.55 -22.09 20.05
N LEU A 58 7.85 -21.93 20.32
CA LEU A 58 8.72 -21.04 19.54
C LEU A 58 8.79 -21.46 18.06
N ASN A 59 8.99 -22.75 17.78
CA ASN A 59 9.06 -23.26 16.41
C ASN A 59 7.74 -23.05 15.64
N LYS A 60 6.59 -23.11 16.32
CA LYS A 60 5.28 -22.85 15.70
C LYS A 60 5.07 -21.39 15.31
N LEU A 61 5.86 -20.45 15.83
CA LEU A 61 5.75 -19.03 15.48
C LEU A 61 6.46 -18.69 14.17
N ASP A 62 7.47 -19.46 13.77
CA ASP A 62 8.33 -19.11 12.63
C ASP A 62 7.53 -19.04 11.32
N ALA A 63 6.75 -20.07 11.00
CA ALA A 63 6.01 -20.12 9.72
C ALA A 63 4.90 -19.04 9.60
N PRO A 64 3.99 -18.85 10.58
CA PRO A 64 2.97 -17.79 10.50
C PRO A 64 3.54 -16.37 10.46
N LEU A 65 4.70 -16.14 11.09
CA LEU A 65 5.37 -14.83 11.11
C LEU A 65 6.35 -14.64 9.94
N ARG A 66 6.40 -15.60 9.01
CA ARG A 66 7.31 -15.61 7.86
C ARG A 66 8.75 -15.39 8.30
N TRP A 67 9.20 -16.20 9.25
CA TRP A 67 10.56 -16.26 9.75
C TRP A 67 11.21 -17.59 9.40
N LEU A 68 12.54 -17.57 9.22
CA LEU A 68 13.29 -18.80 9.00
C LEU A 68 13.18 -19.70 10.23
N PRO A 69 13.17 -21.04 10.07
CA PRO A 69 13.13 -21.96 11.18
C PRO A 69 14.18 -21.65 12.26
N GLY A 70 13.75 -21.55 13.52
CA GLY A 70 14.58 -21.24 14.68
C GLY A 70 14.78 -19.74 14.97
N SER A 71 14.17 -18.85 14.18
CA SER A 71 14.28 -17.40 14.39
C SER A 71 13.58 -16.92 15.65
N ALA A 72 12.40 -17.46 15.96
CA ALA A 72 11.68 -17.17 17.20
C ALA A 72 12.51 -17.57 18.42
N ALA A 73 13.14 -18.75 18.39
CA ALA A 73 14.00 -19.22 19.47
C ALA A 73 15.24 -18.33 19.67
N ARG A 74 15.88 -17.92 18.58
CA ARG A 74 17.03 -16.99 18.61
C ARG A 74 16.64 -15.62 19.17
N THR A 75 15.47 -15.12 18.79
CA THR A 75 14.95 -13.83 19.24
C THR A 75 14.62 -13.86 20.74
N TYR A 76 14.01 -14.95 21.20
CA TYR A 76 13.71 -15.18 22.61
C TYR A 76 14.98 -15.25 23.48
N ALA A 77 16.07 -15.82 22.94
CA ALA A 77 17.38 -15.84 23.59
C ALA A 77 18.09 -14.46 23.64
N GLY A 78 17.50 -13.43 23.03
CA GLY A 78 18.04 -12.05 23.02
C GLY A 78 18.60 -11.61 21.67
N GLY A 79 18.58 -12.48 20.66
CA GLY A 79 18.95 -12.13 19.28
C GLY A 79 17.88 -11.36 18.53
N THR A 80 18.01 -11.31 17.21
CA THR A 80 17.06 -10.74 16.26
C THR A 80 16.42 -11.83 15.41
N PRO A 81 15.16 -11.66 14.99
CA PRO A 81 14.52 -12.62 14.10
C PRO A 81 15.12 -12.52 12.69
N THR A 82 15.10 -13.62 11.96
CA THR A 82 15.46 -13.66 10.55
C THR A 82 14.20 -13.95 9.75
N ALA A 83 13.72 -12.97 8.98
CA ALA A 83 12.56 -13.17 8.12
C ALA A 83 12.87 -14.23 7.06
N ASP A 84 11.92 -15.16 6.85
CA ASP A 84 11.79 -15.98 5.63
C ASP A 84 11.00 -15.18 4.58
N GLU A 85 11.42 -13.93 4.47
CA GLU A 85 11.30 -13.18 3.25
C GLU A 85 12.66 -13.34 2.57
N PRO A 86 12.76 -13.30 1.23
CA PRO A 86 14.03 -13.00 0.61
C PRO A 86 14.51 -11.64 1.17
N GLY A 87 15.31 -11.69 2.23
CA GLY A 87 15.80 -10.52 2.92
C GLY A 87 16.69 -9.71 1.98
N PRO A 88 16.65 -8.37 2.06
CA PRO A 88 17.53 -7.52 1.27
C PRO A 88 18.93 -7.57 1.88
N ALA A 89 19.75 -8.53 1.45
CA ALA A 89 21.19 -8.47 1.64
C ALA A 89 21.87 -8.77 0.31
N ALA A 90 22.33 -7.69 -0.33
CA ALA A 90 23.13 -7.62 -1.54
C ALA A 90 22.45 -8.03 -2.88
N ARG A 91 21.44 -7.24 -3.31
CA ARG A 91 21.03 -7.06 -4.72
C ARG A 91 20.58 -5.60 -4.86
N HIS A 92 21.41 -4.65 -5.31
CA HIS A 92 21.76 -4.40 -6.71
C HIS A 92 20.78 -5.02 -7.72
N THR A 93 20.01 -4.10 -8.33
CA THR A 93 19.25 -4.15 -9.60
C THR A 93 18.02 -5.05 -9.71
N GLY A 94 16.83 -4.42 -9.65
CA GLY A 94 15.52 -4.91 -10.13
C GLY A 94 14.83 -5.89 -9.17
N GLU A 95 13.63 -5.68 -8.64
CA GLU A 95 12.47 -4.86 -8.98
C GLU A 95 11.91 -4.31 -7.65
N SER A 96 11.83 -3.00 -7.52
CA SER A 96 11.20 -2.36 -6.37
C SER A 96 10.04 -1.53 -6.90
N VAL A 97 8.83 -1.84 -6.45
CA VAL A 97 7.74 -0.86 -6.48
C VAL A 97 8.20 0.28 -5.59
N VAL A 98 8.41 1.44 -6.18
CA VAL A 98 8.75 2.67 -5.48
C VAL A 98 7.57 3.02 -4.58
N ALA A 99 7.82 3.03 -3.26
CA ALA A 99 6.89 3.56 -2.27
C ALA A 99 6.40 4.95 -2.72
N GLY A 100 5.09 5.17 -2.60
CA GLY A 100 4.40 6.35 -3.13
C GLY A 100 5.00 7.69 -2.65
N PRO A 101 4.71 8.81 -3.32
CA PRO A 101 5.24 10.10 -2.94
C PRO A 101 4.79 10.51 -1.52
N ASP A 102 5.73 11.04 -0.72
CA ASP A 102 5.45 11.57 0.63
C ASP A 102 4.45 12.75 0.62
N SER A 103 4.22 13.35 -0.54
CA SER A 103 3.19 14.37 -0.76
C SER A 103 2.75 14.41 -2.22
N ILE A 104 1.47 14.67 -2.45
CA ILE A 104 0.89 14.89 -3.77
C ILE A 104 0.63 16.39 -3.90
N ARG A 105 1.14 17.02 -4.98
CA ARG A 105 0.78 18.40 -5.31
C ARG A 105 -0.67 18.44 -5.77
N PHE A 106 -1.44 19.38 -5.23
CA PHE A 106 -2.87 19.50 -5.43
C PHE A 106 -3.22 20.89 -5.94
N GLU A 107 -4.12 20.96 -6.92
CA GLU A 107 -4.67 22.22 -7.37
C GLU A 107 -5.76 22.68 -6.39
N ILE A 108 -5.73 23.96 -6.00
CA ILE A 108 -6.70 24.53 -5.05
C ILE A 108 -8.15 24.36 -5.54
N ALA A 109 -8.36 24.30 -6.86
CA ALA A 109 -9.66 24.04 -7.47
C ALA A 109 -10.26 22.68 -7.10
N ASP A 110 -9.43 21.64 -6.97
CA ASP A 110 -9.90 20.30 -6.59
C ASP A 110 -10.26 20.26 -5.09
N LEU A 111 -9.57 21.06 -4.25
CA LEU A 111 -9.85 21.16 -2.80
C LEU A 111 -11.17 21.86 -2.55
N THR A 112 -11.36 22.98 -3.22
CA THR A 112 -12.58 23.77 -3.15
C THR A 112 -13.77 22.98 -3.70
N GLY A 113 -13.59 22.17 -4.75
CA GLY A 113 -14.61 21.25 -5.25
C GLY A 113 -15.01 20.16 -4.25
N LEU A 114 -14.03 19.55 -3.56
CA LEU A 114 -14.29 18.56 -2.52
C LEU A 114 -15.02 19.17 -1.32
N LEU A 115 -14.57 20.35 -0.85
CA LEU A 115 -15.18 21.08 0.26
C LEU A 115 -16.61 21.56 -0.06
N ALA A 116 -16.84 22.08 -1.26
CA ALA A 116 -18.17 22.49 -1.72
C ALA A 116 -19.14 21.30 -1.77
N THR A 117 -18.65 20.13 -2.20
CA THR A 117 -19.45 18.92 -2.26
C THR A 117 -19.76 18.35 -0.88
N ALA A 118 -18.78 18.34 0.03
CA ALA A 118 -19.00 17.97 1.43
C ALA A 118 -20.01 18.91 2.10
N GLY A 119 -19.96 20.21 1.80
CA GLY A 119 -20.95 21.20 2.23
C GLY A 119 -22.37 20.85 1.74
N ARG A 120 -22.54 20.60 0.44
CA ARG A 120 -23.86 20.20 -0.12
C ARG A 120 -24.39 18.89 0.44
N LEU A 121 -23.52 17.91 0.72
CA LEU A 121 -23.90 16.64 1.32
C LEU A 121 -24.38 16.84 2.77
N ASN A 122 -23.65 17.64 3.57
CA ASN A 122 -24.07 18.00 4.92
C ASN A 122 -25.37 18.80 4.90
N ASP A 123 -25.51 19.78 4.03
CA ASP A 123 -26.73 20.59 3.89
C ASP A 123 -27.96 19.72 3.49
N ALA A 124 -27.75 18.67 2.69
CA ALA A 124 -28.81 17.73 2.31
C ALA A 124 -29.23 16.82 3.49
N VAL A 125 -28.26 16.40 4.31
CA VAL A 125 -28.50 15.61 5.53
C VAL A 125 -29.19 16.46 6.61
N GLU A 126 -28.74 17.69 6.83
CA GLU A 126 -29.31 18.61 7.82
C GLU A 126 -30.76 19.00 7.50
N ARG A 127 -31.13 19.00 6.22
CA ARG A 127 -32.50 19.32 5.77
C ARG A 127 -33.45 18.10 5.77
N GLY A 128 -32.98 16.92 6.16
CA GLY A 128 -33.84 15.75 6.42
C GLY A 128 -34.49 15.11 5.18
N GLN A 129 -33.97 15.34 3.97
CA GLN A 129 -34.54 14.80 2.73
C GLN A 129 -33.62 13.76 2.07
N ALA A 130 -33.56 12.56 2.63
CA ALA A 130 -32.77 11.45 2.08
C ALA A 130 -33.50 10.67 0.97
N THR A 131 -34.16 11.38 0.03
CA THR A 131 -34.63 10.84 -1.27
C THR A 131 -34.61 11.92 -2.37
N ASP A 132 -34.01 13.08 -2.06
CA ASP A 132 -34.04 14.30 -2.87
C ASP A 132 -33.06 14.20 -4.05
N PRO A 133 -33.47 14.55 -5.28
CA PRO A 133 -32.57 14.80 -6.41
C PRO A 133 -31.31 15.60 -6.08
N GLN A 134 -31.34 16.49 -5.07
CA GLN A 134 -30.14 17.20 -4.60
C GLN A 134 -29.08 16.29 -3.97
N LEU A 135 -29.49 15.24 -3.24
CA LEU A 135 -28.57 14.26 -2.66
C LEU A 135 -27.92 13.42 -3.77
N VAL A 136 -28.70 13.03 -4.80
CA VAL A 136 -28.19 12.32 -5.99
C VAL A 136 -27.16 13.20 -6.71
N ALA A 137 -27.47 14.47 -6.96
CA ALA A 137 -26.55 15.42 -7.58
C ALA A 137 -25.26 15.63 -6.77
N ALA A 138 -25.37 15.71 -5.43
CA ALA A 138 -24.20 15.84 -4.56
C ALA A 138 -23.31 14.59 -4.57
N ILE A 139 -23.89 13.39 -4.60
CA ILE A 139 -23.16 12.11 -4.72
C ILE A 139 -22.48 12.01 -6.09
N GLU A 140 -23.16 12.38 -7.18
CA GLU A 140 -22.57 12.42 -8.52
C GLU A 140 -21.39 13.40 -8.61
N GLU A 141 -21.51 14.57 -7.97
CA GLU A 141 -20.44 15.56 -7.93
C GLU A 141 -19.25 15.08 -7.09
N LEU A 142 -19.51 14.39 -5.96
CA LEU A 142 -18.46 13.80 -5.14
C LEU A 142 -17.70 12.72 -5.91
N ASN A 143 -18.44 11.81 -6.55
CA ASN A 143 -17.86 10.74 -7.36
C ASN A 143 -17.03 11.31 -8.52
N ARG A 144 -17.45 12.42 -9.13
CA ARG A 144 -16.68 13.10 -10.19
C ARG A 144 -15.37 13.67 -9.66
N VAL A 145 -15.37 14.32 -8.49
CA VAL A 145 -14.17 14.87 -7.86
C VAL A 145 -13.22 13.74 -7.43
N VAL A 146 -13.75 12.71 -6.77
CA VAL A 146 -12.97 11.54 -6.33
C VAL A 146 -12.38 10.78 -7.53
N SER A 147 -13.13 10.61 -8.63
CA SER A 147 -12.63 9.96 -9.84
C SER A 147 -11.48 10.73 -10.48
N LYS A 148 -11.56 12.06 -10.55
CA LYS A 148 -10.45 12.91 -11.03
C LYS A 148 -9.21 12.77 -10.15
N LEU A 149 -9.40 12.70 -8.83
CA LEU A 149 -8.31 12.53 -7.88
C LEU A 149 -7.64 11.15 -8.00
N SER A 150 -8.43 10.08 -8.04
CA SER A 150 -7.95 8.72 -8.22
C SER A 150 -7.22 8.54 -9.56
N ALA A 151 -7.72 9.15 -10.64
CA ALA A 151 -7.07 9.10 -11.95
C ALA A 151 -5.71 9.83 -11.96
N ARG A 152 -5.61 11.00 -11.34
CA ARG A 152 -4.34 11.73 -11.19
C ARG A 152 -3.34 10.95 -10.33
N TYR A 153 -3.77 10.41 -9.20
CA TYR A 153 -2.94 9.58 -8.32
C TYR A 153 -2.44 8.32 -9.03
N ALA A 154 -3.33 7.61 -9.72
CA ALA A 154 -2.98 6.45 -10.53
C ALA A 154 -1.94 6.79 -11.58
N THR A 155 -2.06 7.94 -12.26
CA THR A 155 -1.08 8.38 -13.27
C THR A 155 0.31 8.52 -12.66
N THR A 156 0.45 9.26 -11.56
CA THR A 156 1.74 9.46 -10.89
C THR A 156 2.33 8.15 -10.37
N MET A 157 1.49 7.25 -9.83
CA MET A 157 1.92 5.93 -9.38
C MET A 157 2.39 5.05 -10.53
N LEU A 158 1.68 5.05 -11.65
CA LEU A 158 2.02 4.30 -12.86
C LEU A 158 3.26 4.87 -13.55
N GLU A 159 3.47 6.19 -13.56
CA GLU A 159 4.68 6.80 -14.12
C GLU A 159 5.94 6.40 -13.35
N ARG A 160 5.81 6.19 -12.03
CA ARG A 160 6.91 5.77 -11.16
C ARG A 160 7.17 4.27 -11.18
N ASN A 161 6.11 3.47 -11.27
CA ASN A 161 6.18 2.02 -11.09
C ASN A 161 6.06 1.22 -12.39
N GLY A 162 5.56 1.82 -13.46
CA GLY A 162 5.38 1.21 -14.77
C GLY A 162 6.22 1.89 -15.86
N GLY A 163 5.78 1.74 -17.09
CA GLY A 163 6.48 2.21 -18.29
C GLY A 163 7.32 1.12 -18.97
N PRO A 164 8.03 1.46 -20.04
CA PRO A 164 8.69 0.49 -20.90
C PRO A 164 9.76 -0.32 -20.15
N GLY A 165 9.66 -1.65 -20.25
CA GLY A 165 10.58 -2.59 -19.60
C GLY A 165 10.34 -2.80 -18.11
N ARG A 166 9.21 -2.31 -17.55
CA ARG A 166 8.82 -2.54 -16.15
C ARG A 166 7.47 -3.25 -16.07
N ALA A 167 7.43 -4.37 -15.36
CA ALA A 167 6.17 -5.02 -15.01
C ALA A 167 5.56 -4.29 -13.79
N LEU A 168 4.28 -3.91 -13.89
CA LEU A 168 3.57 -3.41 -12.72
C LEU A 168 3.40 -4.52 -11.69
N HIS A 169 3.46 -4.13 -10.42
CA HIS A 169 3.18 -5.07 -9.35
C HIS A 169 1.69 -5.40 -9.28
N PRO A 170 1.30 -6.67 -9.04
CA PRO A 170 -0.09 -7.12 -9.06
C PRO A 170 -1.03 -6.30 -8.15
N LEU A 171 -0.56 -5.85 -6.98
CA LEU A 171 -1.35 -4.99 -6.09
C LEU A 171 -1.66 -3.60 -6.67
N VAL A 172 -0.73 -3.01 -7.41
CA VAL A 172 -0.94 -1.71 -8.08
C VAL A 172 -1.90 -1.89 -9.25
N GLU A 173 -1.75 -3.00 -9.98
CA GLU A 173 -2.64 -3.39 -11.07
C GLU A 173 -4.08 -3.62 -10.58
N MET A 174 -4.25 -4.36 -9.47
CA MET A 174 -5.57 -4.59 -8.85
C MET A 174 -6.20 -3.31 -8.31
N ALA A 175 -5.45 -2.46 -7.60
CA ALA A 175 -5.97 -1.23 -7.00
C ALA A 175 -6.53 -0.25 -8.04
N PHE A 176 -5.94 -0.22 -9.23
CA PHE A 176 -6.34 0.68 -10.31
C PHE A 176 -7.05 -0.02 -11.48
N ALA A 177 -7.40 -1.31 -11.36
CA ALA A 177 -8.04 -2.09 -12.41
C ALA A 177 -9.28 -1.38 -12.98
N HIS A 178 -10.13 -0.83 -12.10
CA HIS A 178 -11.31 -0.06 -12.51
C HIS A 178 -10.96 1.16 -13.37
N LEU A 179 -9.85 1.86 -13.14
CA LEU A 179 -9.40 3.00 -13.97
C LEU A 179 -8.77 2.56 -15.30
N LEU A 180 -8.42 1.28 -15.42
CA LEU A 180 -7.82 0.68 -16.62
C LEU A 180 -8.86 -0.01 -17.52
N GLU A 181 -10.02 -0.40 -16.97
CA GLU A 181 -10.99 -1.32 -17.61
C GLU A 181 -12.37 -0.69 -17.97
N VAL A 182 -12.72 0.54 -17.55
CA VAL A 182 -14.05 1.12 -17.88
C VAL A 182 -14.26 1.29 -19.40
N PRO A 183 -15.41 0.84 -19.97
CA PRO A 183 -15.82 1.14 -21.34
C PRO A 183 -15.84 2.65 -21.63
N ALA A 184 -15.47 3.03 -22.86
CA ALA A 184 -15.37 4.42 -23.29
C ALA A 184 -16.75 5.04 -23.51
N GLU A 185 -17.47 5.39 -22.44
CA GLU A 185 -18.58 6.35 -22.52
C GLU A 185 -18.14 7.74 -22.09
N VAL A 186 -17.03 8.24 -22.65
CA VAL A 186 -16.57 9.61 -22.37
C VAL A 186 -16.22 10.30 -23.69
N SER A 187 -16.99 11.34 -24.02
CA SER A 187 -16.85 12.19 -25.20
C SER A 187 -15.62 13.14 -25.16
N ASP A 188 -14.73 13.00 -24.17
CA ASP A 188 -13.58 13.88 -23.98
C ASP A 188 -12.28 13.26 -24.52
N ALA A 189 -11.72 13.91 -25.55
CA ALA A 189 -10.47 13.50 -26.19
C ALA A 189 -9.26 13.54 -25.24
N ILE A 190 -9.25 14.43 -24.25
CA ILE A 190 -8.17 14.54 -23.26
C ILE A 190 -8.20 13.35 -22.32
N GLU A 191 -9.38 12.99 -21.81
CA GLU A 191 -9.54 11.88 -20.88
C GLU A 191 -9.22 10.53 -21.55
N LEU A 192 -9.58 10.40 -22.84
CA LEU A 192 -9.23 9.25 -23.65
C LEU A 192 -7.71 9.11 -23.82
N GLN A 193 -7.00 10.21 -24.07
CA GLN A 193 -5.53 10.22 -24.17
C GLN A 193 -4.87 9.87 -22.84
N GLU A 194 -5.34 10.43 -21.73
CA GLU A 194 -4.84 10.11 -20.39
C GLU A 194 -5.06 8.63 -20.04
N ARG A 195 -6.17 8.03 -20.46
CA ARG A 195 -6.45 6.59 -20.25
C ARG A 195 -5.51 5.70 -21.08
N ARG A 196 -5.32 6.04 -22.36
CA ARG A 196 -4.36 5.35 -23.23
C ARG A 196 -2.95 5.39 -22.64
N TYR A 197 -2.56 6.55 -22.11
CA TYR A 197 -1.28 6.71 -21.43
C TYR A 197 -1.15 5.82 -20.18
N ARG A 198 -2.18 5.75 -19.30
CA ARG A 198 -2.17 4.85 -18.13
C ARG A 198 -2.08 3.38 -18.49
N ARG A 199 -2.82 2.95 -19.53
CA ARG A 199 -2.76 1.56 -20.03
C ARG A 199 -1.39 1.23 -20.64
N TRP A 200 -0.79 2.17 -21.35
CA TRP A 200 0.58 2.05 -21.86
C TRP A 200 1.61 1.92 -20.73
N LEU A 201 1.51 2.75 -19.68
CA LEU A 201 2.35 2.61 -18.48
C LEU A 201 2.16 1.25 -17.78
N ALA A 202 0.97 0.66 -17.89
CA ALA A 202 0.66 -0.66 -17.34
C ALA A 202 1.05 -1.85 -18.22
N GLY A 203 1.62 -1.61 -19.41
CA GLY A 203 1.94 -2.68 -20.36
C GLY A 203 0.70 -3.33 -21.00
N ARG A 204 -0.47 -2.70 -20.90
CA ARG A 204 -1.76 -3.16 -21.45
C ARG A 204 -2.19 -2.39 -22.70
N SER A 205 -1.23 -1.81 -23.42
CA SER A 205 -1.51 -1.07 -24.67
C SER A 205 -1.67 -2.05 -25.83
N GLU A 206 -2.83 -2.04 -26.47
CA GLU A 206 -3.05 -2.59 -27.80
C GLU A 206 -3.05 -1.39 -28.78
N ASP A 207 -2.27 -1.48 -29.87
CA ASP A 207 -2.26 -0.56 -31.02
C ASP A 207 -2.05 0.94 -30.73
N VAL A 208 -0.90 1.31 -30.16
CA VAL A 208 -0.44 2.71 -30.09
C VAL A 208 0.49 3.00 -31.27
N ASP A 209 0.19 4.05 -32.06
CA ASP A 209 1.06 4.47 -33.17
C ASP A 209 2.41 5.02 -32.68
N ALA A 210 3.41 5.04 -33.57
CA ALA A 210 4.76 5.45 -33.22
C ALA A 210 4.87 6.91 -32.73
N ALA A 211 3.99 7.80 -33.21
CA ALA A 211 3.99 9.20 -32.82
C ALA A 211 3.47 9.38 -31.38
N THR A 212 2.40 8.65 -31.03
CA THR A 212 1.77 8.63 -29.71
C THR A 212 2.68 7.95 -28.69
N GLU A 213 3.36 6.87 -29.08
CA GLU A 213 4.34 6.20 -28.21
C GLU A 213 5.53 7.12 -27.89
N ALA A 214 6.02 7.88 -28.87
CA ALA A 214 7.08 8.86 -28.65
C ALA A 214 6.66 9.97 -27.66
N GLN A 215 5.42 10.45 -27.76
CA GLN A 215 4.85 11.42 -26.80
C GLN A 215 4.76 10.84 -25.38
N PHE A 216 4.28 9.61 -25.24
CA PHE A 216 4.18 8.92 -23.95
C PHE A 216 5.55 8.69 -23.31
N ARG A 217 6.55 8.27 -24.09
CA ARG A 217 7.93 8.14 -23.61
C ARG A 217 8.51 9.47 -23.14
N ALA A 218 8.32 10.55 -23.89
CA ALA A 218 8.84 11.87 -23.52
C ALA A 218 8.25 12.35 -22.17
N ARG A 219 6.94 12.19 -21.97
CA ARG A 219 6.26 12.53 -20.72
C ARG A 219 6.77 11.68 -19.55
N TRP A 220 6.86 10.37 -19.74
CA TRP A 220 7.34 9.45 -18.70
C TRP A 220 8.78 9.76 -18.27
N LEU A 221 9.67 10.06 -19.22
CA LEU A 221 11.05 10.46 -18.91
C LEU A 221 11.09 11.77 -18.12
N ALA A 222 10.31 12.79 -18.50
CA ALA A 222 10.24 14.06 -17.79
C ALA A 222 9.75 13.89 -16.33
N ALA A 223 8.72 13.06 -16.11
CA ALA A 223 8.18 12.78 -14.77
C ALA A 223 9.20 12.05 -13.86
N ASN A 224 9.98 11.14 -14.42
CA ASN A 224 11.01 10.40 -13.69
C ASN A 224 12.23 11.29 -13.36
N LEU A 225 12.66 12.16 -14.28
CA LEU A 225 13.75 13.11 -14.05
C LEU A 225 13.43 14.12 -12.94
N ALA A 226 12.20 14.66 -12.92
CA ALA A 226 11.75 15.59 -11.89
C ALA A 226 11.72 14.95 -10.49
N THR A 227 11.38 13.66 -10.42
CA THR A 227 11.36 12.88 -9.17
C THR A 227 12.78 12.64 -8.62
N THR A 228 13.76 12.39 -9.49
CA THR A 228 15.17 12.22 -9.09
C THR A 228 15.79 13.52 -8.57
N ALA A 229 15.48 14.66 -9.19
CA ALA A 229 15.96 15.97 -8.74
C ALA A 229 15.45 16.35 -7.34
N SER A 230 14.19 16.03 -7.01
CA SER A 230 13.60 16.30 -5.69
C SER A 230 14.21 15.48 -4.55
N ARG A 231 14.83 14.32 -4.83
CA ARG A 231 15.50 13.48 -3.80
C ARG A 231 16.89 13.98 -3.41
N ASN A 232 17.55 14.76 -4.27
CA ASN A 232 18.93 15.21 -4.06
C ASN A 232 19.04 16.62 -3.45
N GLY A 233 17.92 17.33 -3.25
CA GLY A 233 17.90 18.73 -2.77
C GLY A 233 17.60 18.93 -1.28
N GLY A 234 17.57 17.86 -0.48
CA GLY A 234 17.34 17.93 0.97
C GLY A 234 18.62 17.68 1.77
N HIS A 235 19.45 18.72 1.92
CA HIS A 235 20.54 18.78 2.89
C HIS A 235 20.43 20.09 3.68
#